data_AF-A0A932PP34-F1
#
_entry.id   AF-A0A932PP34-F1
#
_cell.length_a   1.000
_cell.length_b   1.000
_cell.length_c   1.000
_cell.angle_alpha   90.00
_cell.angle_beta   90.00
_cell.angle_gamma   90.00
#
_symmetry.space_group_name_H-M   'P 1'
#
loop_
_entity.id
_entity.type
_entity.pdbx_description
1 polymer ?
#
loop_
_entity_poly.entity_id
_entity_poly.type
_entity_poly.pdbx_seq_one_letter_code
_entity_poly.pdbx_strand_id
1 'polypeptide(L)' 'MNTPGQHDGIVQGWIDGRLAFDRQDFRFRDTSAFGIDAFQFSTFFGGSDASYATRKEETAFNDDFAVSPGPISH' A
#
# COMPACT_ATOMS: atom_id res chain seq x y z
N MET A 1 -7.52 9.24 3.78
CA MET A 1 -7.44 8.77 5.19
C MET A 1 -8.76 9.05 5.88
N ASN A 2 -9.04 8.35 6.98
CA ASN A 2 -10.26 8.56 7.76
C ASN A 2 -10.25 9.88 8.57
N THR A 3 -11.45 10.36 8.88
CA THR A 3 -11.72 11.29 10.00
C THR A 3 -11.29 10.60 11.31
N PRO A 4 -10.55 11.26 12.22
CA PRO A 4 -10.09 10.63 13.46
C PRO A 4 -11.18 9.87 14.22
N GLY A 5 -10.93 8.58 14.49
CA GLY A 5 -11.86 7.70 15.22
C GLY A 5 -13.01 7.12 14.40
N GLN A 6 -13.25 7.61 13.17
CA GLN A 6 -14.32 7.14 12.28
C GLN A 6 -13.82 6.07 11.31
N HIS A 7 -14.78 5.28 10.82
CA HIS A 7 -14.57 4.23 9.81
C HIS A 7 -14.99 4.76 8.43
N ASP A 8 -14.32 5.82 7.97
CA ASP A 8 -14.60 6.51 6.70
C ASP A 8 -13.35 6.67 5.81
N GLY A 9 -12.29 5.89 6.07
CA GLY A 9 -11.09 5.86 5.25
C GLY A 9 -11.20 4.88 4.09
N ILE A 10 -10.54 5.22 2.99
CA ILE A 10 -10.57 4.43 1.74
C ILE A 10 -9.19 3.81 1.49
N VAL A 11 -9.17 2.52 1.17
CA VAL A 11 -8.03 1.78 0.61
C VAL A 11 -8.50 1.14 -0.69
N GLN A 12 -7.86 1.50 -1.79
CA GLN A 12 -8.14 0.92 -3.10
C GLN A 12 -6.84 0.47 -3.78
N GLY A 13 -6.92 -0.62 -4.53
CA GLY A 13 -5.79 -1.18 -5.26
C GLY A 13 -6.24 -1.72 -6.61
N TRP A 14 -5.40 -1.47 -7.63
CA TRP A 14 -5.64 -1.87 -9.01
C TRP A 14 -4.51 -2.77 -9.51
N ILE A 15 -4.85 -3.75 -10.34
CA ILE A 15 -3.91 -4.59 -11.10
C ILE A 15 -4.37 -4.54 -12.55
N ASP A 16 -3.46 -4.20 -13.47
CA ASP A 16 -3.76 -4.04 -14.90
C ASP A 16 -4.98 -3.12 -15.18
N GLY A 17 -5.06 -2.00 -14.44
CA GLY A 17 -6.16 -1.04 -14.52
C GLY A 17 -7.50 -1.50 -13.96
N ARG A 18 -7.59 -2.73 -13.42
CA ARG A 18 -8.82 -3.29 -12.86
C ARG A 18 -8.80 -3.19 -11.34
N LEU A 19 -9.91 -2.70 -10.77
CA LEU A 19 -10.08 -2.60 -9.32
C LEU A 19 -10.05 -4.02 -8.72
N ALA A 20 -8.98 -4.33 -7.99
CA ALA A 20 -8.75 -5.63 -7.35
C ALA A 20 -9.18 -5.61 -5.88
N PHE A 21 -9.11 -4.46 -5.24
CA PHE A 21 -9.47 -4.27 -3.84
C PHE A 21 -10.09 -2.89 -3.63
N ASP A 22 -11.17 -2.86 -2.86
CA ASP A 22 -11.86 -1.63 -2.46
C ASP A 22 -12.45 -1.78 -1.06
N ARG A 23 -11.95 -1.01 -0.10
CA ARG A 23 -12.52 -0.90 1.25
C ARG A 23 -12.69 0.57 1.58
N GLN A 24 -13.90 0.93 2.01
CA GLN A 24 -14.31 2.32 2.21
C GLN A 24 -14.67 2.63 3.67
N ASP A 25 -14.42 1.70 4.57
CA ASP A 25 -14.72 1.75 6.00
C ASP A 25 -13.45 1.54 6.87
N PHE A 26 -12.28 1.85 6.31
CA PHE A 26 -11.00 1.62 6.96
C PHE A 26 -10.67 2.74 7.95
N ARG A 27 -10.23 2.38 9.17
CA ARG A 27 -9.80 3.33 10.20
C ARG A 27 -8.28 3.30 10.34
N PHE A 28 -7.59 4.29 9.79
CA PHE A 28 -6.13 4.41 9.84
C PHE A 28 -5.64 5.08 11.13
N ARG A 29 -6.36 6.10 11.61
CA ARG A 29 -5.90 6.98 12.68
C ARG A 29 -7.01 7.42 13.63
N ASP A 30 -6.60 7.75 14.85
CA ASP A 30 -7.46 8.29 15.93
C ASP A 30 -7.18 9.75 16.25
N THR A 31 -6.19 10.34 15.57
CA THR A 31 -5.78 11.73 15.74
C THR A 31 -5.53 12.36 14.38
N SER A 32 -5.68 13.68 14.29
CA SER A 32 -5.34 14.46 13.12
C SER A 32 -3.84 14.73 12.98
N ALA A 33 -3.03 14.38 13.98
CA ALA A 33 -1.59 14.65 14.01
C ALA A 33 -0.76 13.86 12.98
N PHE A 34 -1.31 12.76 12.44
CA PHE A 34 -0.62 11.90 11.47
C PHE A 34 -1.22 12.05 10.08
N GLY A 35 -0.36 12.05 9.06
CA GLY A 35 -0.66 12.16 7.63
C GLY A 35 -0.21 10.91 6.86
N ILE A 36 -0.44 10.90 5.55
CA ILE A 36 0.40 10.10 4.64
C ILE A 36 1.66 10.94 4.42
N ASP A 37 2.84 10.41 4.74
CA ASP A 37 4.10 11.16 4.76
C ASP A 37 5.22 10.53 3.93
N ALA A 38 5.12 9.24 3.59
CA ALA A 38 6.12 8.54 2.81
C ALA A 38 5.50 7.58 1.80
N PHE A 39 6.17 7.47 0.65
CA PHE A 39 6.05 6.30 -0.22
C PHE A 39 7.12 5.28 0.22
N GLN A 40 6.67 4.13 0.71
CA GLN A 40 7.57 3.04 1.11
C GLN A 40 7.62 1.97 0.02
N PHE A 41 8.79 1.83 -0.61
CA PHE A 41 9.08 0.69 -1.49
C PHE A 41 9.96 -0.31 -0.74
N SER A 42 9.44 -1.53 -0.54
CA SER A 42 10.15 -2.59 0.17
C SER A 42 9.88 -3.94 -0.50
N THR A 43 10.94 -4.60 -0.97
CA THR A 43 10.88 -5.91 -1.62
C THR A 43 11.82 -6.88 -0.91
N PHE A 44 11.26 -7.94 -0.35
CA PHE A 44 12.00 -8.95 0.41
C PHE A 44 11.17 -10.23 0.49
N PHE A 45 11.83 -11.37 0.66
CA PHE A 45 11.16 -12.60 1.08
C PHE A 45 10.75 -12.44 2.55
N GLY A 46 9.45 -12.59 2.81
CA GLY A 46 8.83 -12.13 4.05
C GLY A 46 8.92 -13.09 5.23
N GLY A 47 7.92 -13.00 6.10
CA GLY A 47 7.83 -13.80 7.32
C GLY A 47 8.90 -13.44 8.36
N SER A 48 8.93 -14.23 9.43
CA SER A 48 9.85 -14.04 10.55
C SER A 48 10.66 -15.30 10.86
N ASP A 49 10.68 -16.27 9.94
CA ASP A 49 11.39 -17.54 10.11
C ASP A 49 11.90 -18.10 8.77
N ALA A 50 12.72 -19.15 8.86
CA ALA A 50 13.40 -19.75 7.71
C ALA A 50 12.47 -20.38 6.66
N SER A 51 11.20 -20.62 6.97
CA SER A 51 10.25 -21.20 6.00
C SER A 51 9.96 -20.28 4.81
N TYR A 52 10.25 -18.98 4.95
CA TYR A 52 10.07 -17.99 3.90
C TYR A 52 11.31 -17.81 3.00
N ALA A 53 12.40 -18.53 3.27
CA ALA A 53 13.62 -18.43 2.48
C ALA A 53 13.36 -18.82 1.00
N THR A 54 13.93 -18.04 0.09
CA THR A 54 13.95 -18.40 -1.33
C THR A 54 14.80 -19.66 -1.55
N ARG A 55 14.49 -20.41 -2.62
CA ARG A 55 15.22 -21.63 -3.00
C ARG A 55 16.35 -21.39 -3.99
N LYS A 56 16.41 -20.18 -4.55
CA LYS A 56 17.38 -19.78 -5.56
C LYS A 56 17.51 -18.26 -5.58
N GLU A 57 18.43 -17.76 -6.38
CA GLU A 57 18.49 -16.34 -6.70
C GLU A 57 17.23 -15.93 -7.47
N GLU A 58 16.65 -14.79 -7.06
CA GLU A 58 15.44 -14.23 -7.64
C GLU A 58 15.69 -12.74 -7.92
N THR A 59 15.11 -12.21 -8.97
CA THR A 59 15.28 -10.81 -9.37
C THR A 59 13.93 -10.21 -9.76
N ALA A 60 13.65 -9.00 -9.27
CA ALA A 60 12.45 -8.24 -9.61
C ALA A 60 12.85 -6.87 -10.17
N PHE A 61 12.22 -6.48 -11.29
CA PHE A 61 12.41 -5.17 -11.93
C PHE A 61 11.17 -4.32 -11.68
N ASN A 62 11.37 -3.05 -11.30
CA ASN A 62 10.31 -2.09 -11.02
C ASN A 62 10.72 -0.77 -11.66
N ASP A 63 9.79 -0.11 -12.34
CA ASP A 63 10.00 1.16 -13.03
C ASP A 63 8.71 2.00 -12.99
N ASP A 64 8.77 3.24 -13.47
CA ASP A 64 7.62 4.14 -13.66
C ASP A 64 6.84 4.49 -12.38
N PHE A 65 7.54 4.67 -11.25
CA PHE A 65 6.89 5.11 -10.01
C PHE A 65 6.30 6.52 -10.15
N ALA A 66 5.00 6.64 -9.89
CA ALA A 66 4.29 7.91 -9.79
C ALA A 66 3.67 8.07 -8.39
N VAL A 67 3.90 9.23 -7.76
CA VAL A 67 3.33 9.57 -6.44
C VAL A 67 2.60 10.91 -6.57
N SER A 68 1.35 10.95 -6.13
CA SER A 68 0.49 12.12 -6.25
C SER A 68 -0.38 12.29 -5.00
N PRO A 69 -0.65 13.54 -4.55
CA PRO A 69 -1.63 13.80 -3.50
C PRO A 69 -3.09 13.62 -3.97
N GLY A 70 -3.33 13.39 -5.26
CA GLY A 70 -4.64 13.14 -5.86
C GLY A 70 -4.64 11.93 -6.80
N PRO A 71 -5.79 11.62 -7.43
CA PRO A 71 -5.90 10.49 -8.35
C PRO A 71 -4.88 10.56 -9.48
N ILE A 72 -4.24 9.42 -9.76
CA ILE A 72 -3.38 9.22 -10.93
C ILE A 72 -4.25 8.53 -11.98
N SER A 73 -4.38 9.14 -13.16
CA SER A 73 -4.95 8.49 -14.34
C SER A 73 -3.82 8.00 -15.24
N HIS A 74 -3.94 6.78 -15.74
CA HIS A 74 -3.07 6.20 -16.76
C HIS A 74 -3.56 6.59 -18.16
#